data_AF-A0A7Y0KFG1-F1
#
_entry.id   AF-A0A7Y0KFG1-F1
#
_cell.length_a   1.000
_cell.length_b   1.000
_cell.length_c   1.000
_cell.angle_alpha   90.00
_cell.angle_beta   90.00
_cell.angle_gamma   90.00
#
_symmetry.space_group_name_H-M   'P 1'
#
loop_
_entity.id
_entity.type
_entity.pdbx_description
1 polymer ?
#
loop_
_entity_poly.entity_id
_entity_poly.type
_entity_poly.pdbx_seq_one_letter_code
_entity_poly.pdbx_strand_id
1 'polypeptide(L)'
;MISQEHDGRTAEVPDGLPVLSVGRHRAPDRGSCVMEYVSVLAGEPWSDHPRCTDRALGELARRVNDDVRAPARPALALLAPRLAGAVGPGVATDVVVRAVARAGLQHAPEDPVLRRVHRRAARRLARDDGSWSGHLRVALVRWGRAVTGAGVGDVYHRFCCVQQGLPRAARDAARVRALALATEDVRRWLAVPETPDPCDPDLPGRGARRTGTTQPASS
;
A
#
# COMPACT_ATOMS: atom_id res chain seq x y z
N MET A 1 4.98 44.59 9.03
CA MET A 1 4.07 43.53 9.52
C MET A 1 3.58 42.77 8.30
N ILE A 2 4.17 41.63 8.00
CA ILE A 2 3.82 40.81 6.83
C ILE A 2 2.89 39.70 7.34
N SER A 3 1.60 39.86 7.07
CA SER A 3 0.59 38.84 7.30
C SER A 3 0.80 37.71 6.29
N GLN A 4 1.18 36.53 6.78
CA GLN A 4 1.22 35.31 5.99
C GLN A 4 -0.16 34.65 6.07
N GLU A 5 -0.96 34.77 5.01
CA GLU A 5 -2.13 33.93 4.77
C GLU A 5 -1.66 32.50 4.49
N HIS A 6 -1.89 31.61 5.45
CA HIS A 6 -1.74 30.17 5.27
C HIS A 6 -2.96 29.66 4.48
N ASP A 7 -2.81 29.57 3.16
CA ASP A 7 -3.80 28.95 2.28
C ASP A 7 -3.89 27.44 2.58
N GLY A 8 -4.90 27.09 3.37
CA GLY A 8 -5.27 25.73 3.72
C GLY A 8 -5.84 25.02 2.49
N ARG A 9 -4.96 24.54 1.63
CA ARG A 9 -5.32 23.72 0.46
C ARG A 9 -5.89 22.37 0.95
N THR A 10 -7.17 22.36 1.29
CA THR A 10 -7.97 21.13 1.33
C THR A 10 -7.93 20.56 -0.07
N ALA A 11 -7.20 19.45 -0.25
CA ALA A 11 -7.20 18.71 -1.51
C ALA A 11 -8.65 18.37 -1.86
N GLU A 12 -9.21 19.11 -2.81
CA GLU A 12 -10.57 18.92 -3.29
C GLU A 12 -10.63 17.52 -3.93
N VAL A 13 -11.59 16.73 -3.49
CA VAL A 13 -11.74 15.32 -3.90
C VAL A 13 -12.30 15.34 -5.32
N PRO A 14 -11.60 14.79 -6.34
CA PRO A 14 -12.12 14.77 -7.70
C PRO A 14 -13.50 14.13 -7.80
N ASP A 15 -14.40 14.75 -8.57
CA ASP A 15 -15.69 14.18 -8.91
C ASP A 15 -15.52 12.80 -9.56
N GLY A 16 -16.29 11.82 -9.07
CA GLY A 16 -16.25 10.44 -9.58
C GLY A 16 -15.38 9.45 -8.78
N LEU A 17 -14.71 9.87 -7.71
CA LEU A 17 -14.09 8.92 -6.78
C LEU A 17 -15.15 8.07 -6.05
N PRO A 18 -14.89 6.78 -5.81
CA PRO A 18 -15.85 5.92 -5.13
C PRO A 18 -16.06 6.36 -3.67
N VAL A 19 -17.30 6.24 -3.21
CA VAL A 19 -17.63 6.42 -1.79
C VAL A 19 -17.12 5.21 -1.02
N LEU A 20 -16.05 5.40 -0.26
CA LEU A 20 -15.46 4.33 0.54
C LEU A 20 -16.18 4.14 1.89
N SER A 21 -16.39 2.89 2.27
CA SER A 21 -17.07 2.45 3.48
C SER A 21 -16.29 1.35 4.22
N VAL A 22 -16.66 1.12 5.48
CA VAL A 22 -16.04 0.10 6.35
C VAL A 22 -16.46 -1.30 5.90
N GLY A 23 -15.52 -2.24 5.97
CA GLY A 23 -15.80 -3.66 5.78
C GLY A 23 -15.84 -4.10 4.33
N ARG A 24 -16.29 -5.34 4.12
CA ARG A 24 -16.36 -6.01 2.81
C ARG A 24 -17.76 -5.87 2.21
N HIS A 25 -17.82 -5.58 0.92
CA HIS A 25 -19.05 -5.37 0.16
C HIS A 25 -19.21 -6.45 -0.92
N ARG A 26 -20.46 -6.84 -1.18
CA ARG A 26 -20.78 -7.87 -2.17
C ARG A 26 -20.82 -7.33 -3.61
N ALA A 27 -21.00 -6.02 -3.77
CA ALA A 27 -21.14 -5.36 -5.06
C ALA A 27 -20.79 -3.86 -4.95
N PRO A 28 -20.39 -3.19 -6.06
CA PRO A 28 -19.93 -1.80 -6.06
C PRO A 28 -21.00 -0.75 -5.70
N ASP A 29 -22.27 -1.05 -5.93
CA ASP A 29 -23.41 -0.19 -5.62
C ASP A 29 -23.70 -0.10 -4.11
N ARG A 30 -23.12 -1.00 -3.31
CA ARG A 30 -23.29 -1.07 -1.85
C ARG A 30 -22.21 -0.29 -1.08
N GLY A 31 -21.39 0.50 -1.78
CA GLY A 31 -20.16 1.07 -1.26
C GLY A 31 -18.95 0.18 -1.53
N SER A 32 -17.76 0.66 -1.19
CA SER A 32 -16.52 -0.09 -1.43
C SER A 32 -15.48 0.13 -0.34
N CYS A 33 -14.70 -0.90 -0.03
CA CYS A 33 -13.46 -0.73 0.70
C CYS A 33 -12.37 -0.29 -0.29
N VAL A 34 -11.31 0.35 0.21
CA VAL A 34 -10.19 0.77 -0.66
C VAL A 34 -9.63 -0.38 -1.51
N MET A 35 -9.57 -1.62 -0.98
CA MET A 35 -9.03 -2.77 -1.72
C MET A 35 -9.99 -3.29 -2.79
N GLU A 36 -11.30 -3.14 -2.61
CA GLU A 36 -12.28 -3.45 -3.65
C GLU A 36 -12.14 -2.44 -4.80
N TYR A 37 -11.97 -1.16 -4.48
CA TYR A 37 -11.65 -0.16 -5.50
C TYR A 37 -10.34 -0.47 -6.23
N VAL A 38 -9.29 -0.86 -5.50
CA VAL A 38 -8.02 -1.32 -6.10
C VAL A 38 -8.24 -2.49 -7.07
N SER A 39 -9.09 -3.47 -6.73
CA SER A 39 -9.40 -4.58 -7.64
C SER A 39 -10.01 -4.10 -8.96
N VAL A 40 -10.91 -3.11 -8.91
CA VAL A 40 -11.49 -2.50 -10.11
C VAL A 40 -10.44 -1.76 -10.93
N LEU A 41 -9.59 -0.95 -10.28
CA LEU A 41 -8.50 -0.23 -10.96
C LEU A 41 -7.53 -1.17 -11.67
N ALA A 42 -7.29 -2.35 -11.11
CA ALA A 42 -6.42 -3.37 -11.68
C ALA A 42 -7.11 -4.26 -12.73
N GLY A 43 -8.40 -4.08 -12.99
CA GLY A 43 -9.17 -4.94 -13.90
C GLY A 43 -9.39 -6.36 -13.36
N GLU A 44 -9.29 -6.55 -12.04
CA GLU A 44 -9.49 -7.83 -11.37
C GLU A 44 -10.97 -8.06 -10.99
N PRO A 45 -11.37 -9.32 -10.71
CA PRO A 45 -12.67 -9.57 -10.10
C PRO A 45 -12.84 -8.82 -8.77
N TRP A 46 -14.03 -8.29 -8.53
CA TRP A 46 -14.38 -7.56 -7.31
C TRP A 46 -13.97 -8.32 -6.05
N SER A 47 -13.00 -7.78 -5.30
CA SER A 47 -12.43 -8.43 -4.14
C SER A 47 -11.73 -7.43 -3.24
N ASP A 48 -11.88 -7.58 -1.93
CA ASP A 48 -11.07 -6.89 -0.92
C ASP A 48 -9.67 -7.54 -0.73
N HIS A 49 -9.39 -8.60 -1.48
CA HIS A 49 -8.13 -9.33 -1.53
C HIS A 49 -7.63 -9.46 -2.99
N PRO A 50 -7.36 -8.35 -3.69
CA PRO A 50 -6.87 -8.40 -5.06
C PRO A 50 -5.47 -9.03 -5.13
N ARG A 51 -5.16 -9.66 -6.26
CA ARG A 51 -3.86 -10.29 -6.56
C ARG A 51 -2.81 -9.23 -6.92
N CYS A 52 -3.25 -8.05 -7.39
CA CYS A 52 -2.40 -6.93 -7.78
C CYS A 52 -1.71 -6.22 -6.60
N THR A 53 -1.93 -6.67 -5.36
CA THR A 53 -1.37 -6.08 -4.15
C THR A 53 -0.84 -7.17 -3.21
N ASP A 54 0.36 -6.99 -2.65
CA ASP A 54 0.93 -7.89 -1.65
C ASP A 54 -0.02 -8.06 -0.46
N ARG A 55 -0.18 -9.32 -0.01
CA ARG A 55 -1.13 -9.69 1.04
C ARG A 55 -0.97 -8.87 2.33
N ALA A 56 0.25 -8.53 2.71
CA ALA A 56 0.51 -7.77 3.93
C ALA A 56 0.14 -6.29 3.79
N LEU A 57 0.37 -5.72 2.60
CA LEU A 57 -0.04 -4.36 2.29
C LEU A 57 -1.57 -4.27 2.20
N GLY A 58 -2.21 -5.26 1.57
CA GLY A 58 -3.67 -5.36 1.54
C GLY A 58 -4.29 -5.51 2.93
N GLU A 59 -3.67 -6.27 3.83
CA GLU A 59 -4.11 -6.34 5.23
C GLU A 59 -4.06 -4.97 5.92
N LEU A 60 -2.94 -4.25 5.79
CA LEU A 60 -2.82 -2.91 6.36
C LEU A 60 -3.87 -1.94 5.77
N ALA A 61 -4.07 -1.99 4.46
CA ALA A 61 -5.03 -1.13 3.76
C ALA A 61 -6.47 -1.34 4.26
N ARG A 62 -6.91 -2.59 4.41
CA ARG A 62 -8.24 -2.91 4.99
C ARG A 62 -8.36 -2.40 6.42
N ARG A 63 -7.36 -2.64 7.28
CA ARG A 63 -7.36 -2.13 8.66
C ARG A 63 -7.47 -0.61 8.71
N VAL A 64 -6.67 0.09 7.91
CA VAL A 64 -6.73 1.56 7.83
C VAL A 64 -8.08 2.05 7.31
N ASN A 65 -8.62 1.42 6.28
CA ASN A 65 -9.95 1.74 5.74
C ASN A 65 -11.05 1.68 6.80
N ASP A 66 -11.02 0.62 7.61
CA ASP A 66 -12.04 0.37 8.63
C ASP A 66 -11.88 1.32 9.84
N ASP A 67 -10.64 1.68 10.17
CA ASP A 67 -10.33 2.53 11.32
C ASP A 67 -10.52 4.03 11.08
N VAL A 68 -10.32 4.51 9.84
CA VAL A 68 -10.48 5.94 9.53
C VAL A 68 -11.94 6.32 9.33
N ARG A 69 -12.28 7.56 9.72
CA ARG A 69 -13.64 8.09 9.56
C ARG A 69 -13.89 8.58 8.14
N ALA A 70 -15.17 8.73 7.79
CA ALA A 70 -15.61 9.13 6.46
C ALA A 70 -14.87 10.35 5.88
N PRO A 71 -14.58 11.45 6.62
CA PRO A 71 -13.86 12.59 6.06
C PRO A 71 -12.41 12.30 5.62
N ALA A 72 -11.79 11.25 6.15
CA ALA A 72 -10.41 10.87 5.82
C ALA A 72 -10.33 9.80 4.71
N ARG A 73 -11.44 9.14 4.38
CA ARG A 73 -11.46 8.07 3.37
C ARG A 73 -11.17 8.54 1.94
N PRO A 74 -11.54 9.76 1.49
CA PRO A 74 -11.15 10.21 0.15
C PRO A 74 -9.63 10.16 -0.10
N ALA A 75 -8.82 10.38 0.94
CA ALA A 75 -7.36 10.25 0.83
C ALA A 75 -6.92 8.79 0.54
N LEU A 76 -7.69 7.79 0.96
CA LEU A 76 -7.44 6.40 0.61
C LEU A 76 -7.79 6.11 -0.86
N ALA A 77 -8.86 6.71 -1.37
CA ALA A 77 -9.22 6.57 -2.79
C ALA A 77 -8.12 7.15 -3.70
N LEU A 78 -7.52 8.29 -3.32
CA LEU A 78 -6.38 8.87 -4.02
C LEU A 78 -5.11 7.99 -3.97
N LEU A 79 -4.96 7.17 -2.92
CA LEU A 79 -3.83 6.24 -2.76
C LEU A 79 -4.03 4.92 -3.55
N ALA A 80 -5.27 4.59 -3.92
CA ALA A 80 -5.61 3.31 -4.56
C ALA A 80 -4.78 2.97 -5.81
N PRO A 81 -4.49 3.91 -6.74
CA PRO A 81 -3.63 3.61 -7.90
C PRO A 81 -2.20 3.18 -7.51
N ARG A 82 -1.67 3.66 -6.37
CA ARG A 82 -0.34 3.26 -5.89
C ARG A 82 -0.34 1.91 -5.19
N LEU A 83 -1.46 1.56 -4.55
CA LEU A 83 -1.70 0.22 -3.98
C LEU A 83 -1.85 -0.83 -5.10
N ALA A 84 -2.41 -0.44 -6.24
CA ALA A 84 -2.40 -1.23 -7.45
C ALA A 84 -0.96 -1.38 -7.99
N GLY A 85 -0.60 -2.60 -8.40
CA GLY A 85 0.72 -2.90 -8.96
C GLY A 85 1.82 -3.16 -7.93
N ALA A 86 1.54 -3.10 -6.63
CA ALA A 86 2.43 -3.57 -5.57
C ALA A 86 2.38 -5.11 -5.45
N VAL A 87 2.60 -5.82 -6.56
CA VAL A 87 2.37 -7.27 -6.68
C VAL A 87 3.47 -8.06 -5.96
N GLY A 88 3.09 -8.86 -4.98
CA GLY A 88 4.03 -9.75 -4.27
C GLY A 88 3.32 -10.95 -3.63
N PRO A 89 3.97 -12.13 -3.54
CA PRO A 89 3.38 -13.34 -2.95
C PRO A 89 3.18 -13.28 -1.41
N GLY A 90 3.01 -12.10 -0.80
CA GLY A 90 2.91 -11.94 0.65
C GLY A 90 4.28 -11.89 1.34
N VAL A 91 5.29 -11.45 0.60
CA VAL A 91 6.71 -11.42 1.01
C VAL A 91 7.10 -10.08 1.60
N ALA A 92 6.31 -9.03 1.38
CA ALA A 92 6.62 -7.67 1.82
C ALA A 92 6.25 -7.38 3.30
N THR A 93 5.98 -8.39 4.12
CA THR A 93 5.46 -8.17 5.48
C THR A 93 6.46 -7.48 6.40
N ASP A 94 7.74 -7.85 6.37
CA ASP A 94 8.73 -7.14 7.19
C ASP A 94 8.89 -5.68 6.74
N VAL A 95 8.64 -5.39 5.46
CA VAL A 95 8.61 -4.03 4.93
C VAL A 95 7.43 -3.25 5.53
N VAL A 96 6.23 -3.81 5.46
CA VAL A 96 5.01 -3.22 6.05
C VAL A 96 5.16 -3.04 7.55
N VAL A 97 5.64 -4.06 8.26
CA VAL A 97 5.84 -4.01 9.72
C VAL A 97 6.84 -2.93 10.10
N ARG A 98 7.96 -2.82 9.38
CA ARG A 98 8.95 -1.76 9.60
C ARG A 98 8.36 -0.38 9.33
N ALA A 99 7.60 -0.20 8.26
CA ALA A 99 6.98 1.07 7.90
C ALA A 99 5.98 1.53 8.98
N VAL A 100 5.09 0.64 9.44
CA VAL A 100 4.11 0.95 10.49
C VAL A 100 4.81 1.24 11.82
N ALA A 101 5.84 0.45 12.18
CA ALA A 101 6.60 0.71 13.39
C ALA A 101 7.32 2.07 13.34
N ARG A 102 7.92 2.42 12.19
CA ARG A 102 8.54 3.73 11.95
C ARG A 102 7.52 4.87 12.09
N ALA A 103 6.33 4.73 11.52
CA ALA A 103 5.26 5.71 11.65
C ALA A 103 4.81 5.88 13.11
N GLY A 104 4.70 4.79 13.88
CA GLY A 104 4.37 4.87 15.30
C GLY A 104 5.43 5.55 16.15
N LEU A 105 6.71 5.32 15.84
CA LEU A 105 7.84 5.96 16.53
C LEU A 105 7.89 7.48 16.31
N GLN A 106 7.26 8.02 15.27
CA GLN A 106 7.12 9.48 15.11
C GLN A 106 6.20 10.09 16.18
N HIS A 107 5.29 9.31 16.74
CA HIS A 107 4.35 9.75 17.79
C HIS A 107 4.81 9.36 19.19
N ALA A 108 5.50 8.22 19.32
CA ALA A 108 6.04 7.74 20.58
C ALA A 108 7.49 7.24 20.37
N PRO A 109 8.48 8.14 20.29
CA PRO A 109 9.87 7.78 20.03
C PRO A 109 10.43 6.77 21.02
N GLU A 110 9.99 6.84 22.28
CA GLU A 110 10.45 6.00 23.39
C GLU A 110 9.73 4.65 23.51
N ASP A 111 8.77 4.33 22.62
CA ASP A 111 8.01 3.09 22.70
C ASP A 111 8.90 1.85 22.52
N PRO A 112 9.08 1.00 23.55
CA PRO A 112 10.03 -0.11 23.50
C PRO A 112 9.57 -1.23 22.55
N VAL A 113 8.26 -1.39 22.36
CA VAL A 113 7.67 -2.42 21.49
C VAL A 113 7.91 -2.04 20.03
N LEU A 114 7.57 -0.82 19.64
CA LEU A 114 7.77 -0.32 18.29
C LEU A 114 9.27 -0.28 17.93
N ARG A 115 10.15 0.15 18.85
CA ARG A 115 11.61 0.10 18.66
C ARG A 115 12.11 -1.33 18.43
N ARG A 116 11.58 -2.30 19.18
CA ARG A 116 11.97 -3.72 19.04
C ARG A 116 11.48 -4.30 17.71
N VAL A 117 10.22 -4.06 17.36
CA VAL A 117 9.61 -4.53 16.11
C VAL A 117 10.32 -3.92 14.90
N HIS A 118 10.53 -2.60 14.87
CA HIS A 118 11.26 -1.89 13.82
C HIS A 118 12.67 -2.48 13.61
N ARG A 119 13.44 -2.67 14.69
CA ARG A 119 14.80 -3.25 14.62
C ARG A 119 14.80 -4.70 14.14
N ARG A 120 13.84 -5.51 14.58
CA ARG A 120 13.74 -6.92 14.14
C ARG A 120 13.40 -7.04 12.66
N ALA A 121 12.43 -6.26 12.19
CA ALA A 121 12.06 -6.22 10.78
C ALA A 121 13.25 -5.76 9.91
N ALA A 122 13.94 -4.69 10.31
CA ALA A 122 15.15 -4.23 9.61
C ALA A 122 16.25 -5.30 9.53
N ARG A 123 16.49 -6.02 10.63
CA ARG A 123 17.46 -7.13 10.66
C ARG A 123 17.07 -8.33 9.81
N ARG A 124 15.78 -8.59 9.59
CA ARG A 124 15.32 -9.67 8.70
C ARG A 124 15.45 -9.27 7.24
N LEU A 125 15.08 -8.04 6.90
CA LEU A 125 15.28 -7.48 5.56
C LEU A 125 16.75 -7.44 5.16
N ALA A 126 17.66 -7.11 6.09
CA ALA A 126 19.10 -7.10 5.82
C ALA A 126 19.72 -8.50 5.62
N ARG A 127 19.03 -9.57 6.01
CA ARG A 127 19.47 -10.96 5.81
C ARG A 127 18.94 -11.57 4.51
N ASP A 128 18.01 -10.89 3.85
CA ASP A 128 17.42 -11.33 2.59
C ASP A 128 18.40 -10.96 1.46
N ASP A 129 19.16 -11.94 0.97
CA ASP A 129 20.20 -11.78 -0.05
C ASP A 129 19.65 -11.77 -1.49
N GLY A 130 18.32 -11.74 -1.65
CA GLY A 130 17.64 -11.73 -2.95
C GLY A 130 17.71 -13.05 -3.72
N SER A 131 18.30 -14.11 -3.14
CA SER A 131 18.64 -15.36 -3.84
C SER A 131 17.51 -16.41 -3.85
N TRP A 132 16.51 -16.29 -2.97
CA TRP A 132 15.53 -17.36 -2.74
C TRP A 132 14.30 -17.34 -3.65
N SER A 133 14.02 -18.48 -4.29
CA SER A 133 12.81 -18.74 -5.09
C SER A 133 11.53 -18.63 -4.24
N GLY A 134 10.53 -17.95 -4.80
CA GLY A 134 9.41 -17.34 -4.06
C GLY A 134 8.54 -18.27 -3.21
N HIS A 135 8.52 -19.58 -3.48
CA HIS A 135 7.69 -20.54 -2.73
C HIS A 135 8.29 -20.90 -1.35
N LEU A 136 9.61 -21.06 -1.29
CA LEU A 136 10.33 -21.38 -0.05
C LEU A 136 10.30 -20.19 0.93
N ARG A 137 10.32 -18.94 0.41
CA ARG A 137 10.13 -17.73 1.22
C ARG A 137 8.77 -17.68 1.93
N VAL A 138 7.68 -18.01 1.24
CA VAL A 138 6.33 -17.94 1.83
C VAL A 138 6.19 -18.93 2.99
N ALA A 139 6.71 -20.14 2.83
CA ALA A 139 6.70 -21.16 3.88
C ALA A 139 7.58 -20.76 5.08
N LEU A 140 8.81 -20.29 4.83
CA LEU A 140 9.76 -19.93 5.88
C LEU A 140 9.33 -18.68 6.65
N VAL A 141 8.77 -17.68 5.97
CA VAL A 141 8.21 -16.48 6.61
C VAL A 141 6.98 -16.84 7.44
N ARG A 142 6.10 -17.73 6.96
CA ARG A 142 4.95 -18.22 7.76
C ARG A 142 5.42 -18.99 9.00
N TRP A 143 6.45 -19.83 8.87
CA TRP A 143 6.97 -20.62 9.99
C TRP A 143 7.75 -19.75 11.00
N GLY A 144 8.62 -18.86 10.53
CA GLY A 144 9.32 -17.88 11.36
C GLY A 144 8.39 -16.90 12.09
N ARG A 145 7.18 -16.63 11.57
CA ARG A 145 6.15 -15.83 12.25
C ARG A 145 5.49 -16.53 13.42
N ALA A 146 5.22 -17.83 13.30
CA ALA A 146 4.71 -18.63 14.42
C ALA A 146 5.66 -18.57 15.64
N VAL A 147 6.95 -18.31 15.39
CA VAL A 147 8.00 -18.23 16.41
C VAL A 147 8.29 -16.79 16.89
N THR A 148 7.96 -15.74 16.11
CA THR A 148 8.44 -14.35 16.38
C THR A 148 7.39 -13.32 16.77
N GLY A 149 6.09 -13.62 16.63
CA GLY A 149 5.00 -12.94 17.36
C GLY A 149 4.72 -11.46 17.02
N ALA A 150 5.05 -10.95 15.83
CA ALA A 150 4.58 -9.63 15.40
C ALA A 150 4.19 -9.63 13.91
N GLY A 151 2.91 -9.85 13.64
CA GLY A 151 2.31 -9.66 12.32
C GLY A 151 1.97 -8.19 12.04
N VAL A 152 1.44 -7.92 10.85
CA VAL A 152 0.94 -6.58 10.48
C VAL A 152 -0.12 -6.11 11.48
N GLY A 153 -1.00 -6.99 11.92
CA GLY A 153 -2.00 -6.68 12.94
C GLY A 153 -1.46 -6.22 14.28
N ASP A 154 -0.45 -6.91 14.82
CA ASP A 154 0.10 -6.60 16.15
C ASP A 154 0.78 -5.23 16.18
N VAL A 155 1.60 -4.95 15.16
CA VAL A 155 2.28 -3.65 15.04
C VAL A 155 1.28 -2.54 14.75
N TYR A 156 0.23 -2.79 13.96
CA TYR A 156 -0.82 -1.82 13.69
C TYR A 156 -1.64 -1.51 14.94
N HIS A 157 -1.98 -2.52 15.74
CA HIS A 157 -2.66 -2.31 17.02
C HIS A 157 -1.82 -1.43 17.96
N ARG A 158 -0.52 -1.73 18.10
CA ARG A 158 0.37 -0.88 18.91
C ARG A 158 0.49 0.54 18.37
N PHE A 159 0.58 0.69 17.04
CA PHE A 159 0.55 1.99 16.37
C PHE A 159 -0.71 2.79 16.71
N CYS A 160 -1.89 2.16 16.71
CA CYS A 160 -3.13 2.82 17.14
C CYS A 160 -3.13 3.17 18.64
N CYS A 161 -2.59 2.31 19.51
CA CYS A 161 -2.48 2.59 20.95
C CYS A 161 -1.67 3.86 21.24
N VAL A 162 -0.52 4.05 20.58
CA VAL A 162 0.34 5.23 20.83
C VAL A 162 -0.27 6.54 20.33
N GLN A 163 -1.39 6.48 19.62
CA GLN A 163 -2.10 7.63 19.07
C GLN A 163 -3.38 7.99 19.83
N GLN A 164 -3.76 7.26 20.87
CA GLN A 164 -5.07 7.42 21.54
C GLN A 164 -5.27 8.83 22.14
N GLY A 165 -4.19 9.49 22.56
CA GLY A 165 -4.22 10.86 23.09
C GLY A 165 -4.35 11.96 22.02
N LEU A 166 -4.26 11.62 20.73
CA LEU A 166 -4.33 12.61 19.66
C LEU A 166 -5.80 12.97 19.30
N PRO A 167 -6.04 14.19 18.79
CA PRO A 167 -7.31 14.53 18.16
C PRO A 167 -7.67 13.51 17.08
N ARG A 168 -8.96 13.19 16.92
CA ARG A 168 -9.39 12.14 15.99
C ARG A 168 -8.91 12.39 14.55
N ALA A 169 -8.90 13.65 14.09
CA ALA A 169 -8.41 14.01 12.76
C ALA A 169 -6.91 13.71 12.59
N ALA A 170 -6.11 13.95 13.64
CA ALA A 170 -4.69 13.64 13.63
C ALA A 170 -4.42 12.13 13.61
N ARG A 171 -5.25 11.32 14.30
CA ARG A 171 -5.19 9.84 14.22
C ARG A 171 -5.47 9.34 12.80
N ASP A 172 -6.53 9.85 12.18
CA ASP A 172 -6.90 9.45 10.82
C ASP A 172 -5.80 9.83 9.82
N ALA A 173 -5.28 11.05 9.91
CA ALA A 173 -4.17 11.49 9.08
C ALA A 173 -2.89 10.63 9.30
N ALA A 174 -2.61 10.23 10.54
CA ALA A 174 -1.48 9.36 10.85
C ALA A 174 -1.66 7.95 10.26
N ARG A 175 -2.86 7.38 10.32
CA ARG A 175 -3.20 6.08 9.72
C ARG A 175 -3.06 6.10 8.20
N VAL A 176 -3.57 7.14 7.54
CA VAL A 176 -3.40 7.32 6.08
C VAL A 176 -1.92 7.45 5.72
N ARG A 177 -1.14 8.25 6.48
CA ARG A 177 0.31 8.38 6.28
C ARG A 177 1.06 7.06 6.47
N ALA A 178 0.70 6.26 7.47
CA ALA A 178 1.33 4.96 7.68
C ALA A 178 1.09 4.00 6.50
N LEU A 179 -0.11 4.00 5.93
CA LEU A 179 -0.41 3.24 4.72
C LEU A 179 0.37 3.75 3.51
N ALA A 180 0.46 5.07 3.31
CA ALA A 180 1.22 5.67 2.22
C ALA A 180 2.72 5.30 2.31
N LEU A 181 3.31 5.40 3.50
CA LEU A 181 4.71 5.00 3.76
C LEU A 181 4.93 3.51 3.49
N ALA A 182 4.01 2.65 3.96
CA ALA A 182 4.10 1.22 3.71
C ALA A 182 3.96 0.90 2.21
N THR A 183 3.07 1.59 1.50
CA THR A 183 2.89 1.43 0.04
C THR A 183 4.19 1.73 -0.69
N GLU A 184 4.81 2.87 -0.39
CA GLU A 184 6.05 3.28 -1.04
C GLU A 184 7.24 2.36 -0.71
N ASP A 185 7.39 2.00 0.57
CA ASP A 185 8.45 1.07 0.98
C ASP A 185 8.29 -0.30 0.29
N VAL A 186 7.05 -0.80 0.15
CA VAL A 186 6.76 -2.09 -0.53
C VAL A 186 7.06 -2.00 -2.02
N ARG A 187 6.64 -0.92 -2.70
CA ARG A 187 6.93 -0.73 -4.13
C ARG A 187 8.42 -0.68 -4.41
N ARG A 188 9.18 0.07 -3.60
CA ARG A 188 10.64 0.12 -3.67
C ARG A 188 11.26 -1.25 -3.43
N TRP A 189 10.77 -1.97 -2.44
CA TRP A 189 11.30 -3.29 -2.09
C TRP A 189 11.03 -4.36 -3.16
N LEU A 190 9.86 -4.30 -3.81
CA LEU A 190 9.51 -5.16 -4.93
C LEU A 190 10.18 -4.74 -6.26
N ALA A 191 10.93 -3.64 -6.26
CA ALA A 191 11.47 -3.02 -7.47
C ALA A 191 10.41 -2.81 -8.56
N VAL A 192 9.18 -2.43 -8.16
CA VAL A 192 8.12 -2.10 -9.11
C VAL A 192 8.61 -0.91 -9.94
N PRO A 193 8.82 -1.05 -11.26
CA PRO A 193 9.25 0.07 -12.08
C PRO A 193 8.23 1.19 -11.91
N GLU A 194 8.71 2.43 -11.75
CA GLU A 194 7.81 3.58 -11.83
C GLU A 194 7.07 3.50 -13.17
N THR A 195 5.74 3.59 -13.14
CA THR A 195 4.98 3.84 -14.36
C THR A 195 5.50 5.15 -14.92
N PRO A 196 6.06 5.18 -16.14
CA PRO A 196 6.46 6.43 -16.78
C PRO A 196 5.27 7.38 -16.78
N ASP A 197 5.54 8.68 -16.64
CA ASP A 197 4.50 9.68 -16.82
C ASP A 197 3.88 9.50 -18.22
N PRO A 198 2.57 9.26 -18.34
CA PRO A 198 1.93 9.20 -19.66
C PRO A 198 2.07 10.50 -20.47
N CYS A 199 2.44 11.61 -19.82
CA CYS A 199 2.79 12.87 -20.45
C CYS A 199 4.30 13.07 -20.72
N ASP A 200 5.15 12.05 -20.51
CA ASP A 200 6.58 12.14 -20.86
C ASP A 200 6.76 12.20 -22.39
N PRO A 201 7.22 13.35 -22.94
CA PRO A 201 7.37 13.52 -24.38
C PRO A 201 8.53 12.67 -24.95
N ASP A 202 9.41 12.13 -24.11
CA ASP A 202 10.61 11.40 -24.53
C ASP A 202 10.40 9.88 -24.65
N LEU A 203 9.17 9.38 -24.44
CA LEU A 203 8.87 7.97 -24.63
C LEU A 203 8.93 7.57 -26.12
N PRO A 204 9.79 6.61 -26.50
CA PRO A 204 9.84 6.15 -27.89
C PRO A 204 8.52 5.46 -28.25
N GLY A 205 7.80 6.03 -29.23
CA GLY A 205 6.53 5.53 -29.70
C GLY A 205 6.61 4.03 -29.99
N ARG A 206 5.74 3.23 -29.36
CA ARG A 206 5.60 1.80 -29.65
C ARG A 206 5.21 1.65 -31.12
N GLY A 207 6.21 1.44 -31.97
CA GLY A 207 6.02 1.11 -33.38
C GLY A 207 5.08 -0.07 -33.49
N ALA A 208 3.93 0.14 -34.12
CA ALA A 208 3.04 -0.92 -34.55
C ALA A 208 3.87 -1.94 -35.35
N ARG A 209 3.96 -3.18 -34.86
CA ARG A 209 4.51 -4.29 -35.62
C ARG A 209 3.69 -4.44 -36.90
N ARG A 210 4.22 -3.97 -38.03
CA ARG A 210 3.70 -4.33 -39.34
C ARG A 210 3.99 -5.82 -39.53
N THR A 211 2.96 -6.64 -39.44
CA THR A 211 3.00 -8.03 -39.88
C THR A 211 3.16 -8.02 -41.40
N GLY A 212 4.41 -8.09 -41.87
CA GLY A 212 4.73 -8.33 -43.27
C GLY A 212 4.15 -9.68 -43.67
N THR A 213 3.15 -9.66 -44.54
CA THR A 213 2.59 -10.84 -45.17
C THR A 213 3.55 -11.23 -46.30
N THR A 214 4.17 -12.39 -46.19
CA THR A 214 4.99 -13.00 -47.23
C THR A 214 4.08 -13.42 -48.39
N GLN A 215 4.30 -12.87 -49.59
CA GLN A 215 3.67 -13.31 -50.83
C GLN A 215 4.65 -14.22 -51.60
N PRO A 216 4.23 -15.35 -52.19
CA PRO A 216 5.14 -16.31 -52.77
C PRO A 216 5.60 -15.94 -54.19
N ALA A 217 6.74 -16.54 -54.56
CA ALA A 217 7.46 -16.38 -55.80
C ALA A 217 6.64 -16.67 -57.07
N SER A 218 7.01 -16.00 -58.17
CA SER A 218 6.64 -16.40 -59.53
C SER A 218 7.80 -16.10 -60.47
N SER A 219 8.30 -17.19 -61.06
CA SER A 219 8.99 -17.39 -62.36
C SER A 219 10.16 -16.52 -62.76
#